data_AF-A0A9D2H2F0-F1
#
_entry.id   AF-A0A9D2H2F0-F1
#
_cell.length_a   1.000
_cell.length_b   1.000
_cell.length_c   1.000
_cell.angle_alpha   90.00
_cell.angle_beta   90.00
_cell.angle_gamma   90.00
#
_symmetry.space_group_name_H-M   'P 1'
#
loop_
_entity.id
_entity.type
_entity.pdbx_description
1 polymer ?
#
loop_
_entity_poly.entity_id
_entity_poly.type
_entity_poly.pdbx_seq_one_letter_code
_entity_poly.pdbx_strand_id
1 'polypeptide(L)'
;IDPKKIEFTPYDGLPHLMINEIITDTQKAIMSLNWAIKEMERRYELFEQKTRSGTAVRNINEYNANLSEDEEKLPKIVIVVDELADLMSVAKKDIEERIQRLTQKARAAGIHLVIATQRPSVDVITGVIKGNLPTRMAFRVIQEVDSRTILDESGAEKLLGNGDMLYKTGGMFNCLRVQGAFLSSAEVAAVVANIKENNEAYFDPEVSDYINRTAPEEGGDDDDADGDGGTVGPEYIKALAIVVKLGSASISLIQRKCAVGYNHAGKIIEWMELMGYISPFDGKAKARTVLLTKEEFESKYGDLG
;
A
#
# COMPACT_ATOMS: atom_id res chain seq x y z
N ILE A 1 -2.83 -9.71 -7.43
CA ILE A 1 -2.34 -8.73 -8.42
C ILE A 1 -1.88 -9.51 -9.63
N ASP A 2 -2.56 -9.34 -10.76
CA ASP A 2 -2.30 -10.03 -12.03
C ASP A 2 -2.38 -8.99 -13.15
N PRO A 3 -1.25 -8.37 -13.54
CA PRO A 3 -1.22 -7.33 -14.57
C PRO A 3 -1.73 -7.80 -15.95
N LYS A 4 -1.71 -9.12 -16.21
CA LYS A 4 -2.10 -9.69 -17.52
C LYS A 4 -3.53 -10.19 -17.56
N LYS A 5 -4.19 -10.35 -16.40
CA LYS A 5 -5.58 -10.83 -16.26
C LYS A 5 -5.78 -12.25 -16.83
N ILE A 6 -4.78 -13.10 -16.70
CA ILE A 6 -4.81 -14.46 -17.26
C ILE A 6 -4.87 -15.49 -16.13
N GLU A 7 -3.92 -15.42 -15.21
CA GLU A 7 -3.71 -16.48 -14.22
C GLU A 7 -4.73 -16.41 -13.07
N PHE A 8 -5.15 -15.21 -12.67
CA PHE A 8 -6.01 -15.06 -11.49
C PHE A 8 -7.50 -14.98 -11.78
N THR A 9 -7.91 -14.80 -13.04
CA THR A 9 -9.32 -14.71 -13.44
C THR A 9 -10.22 -15.82 -12.87
N PRO A 10 -9.78 -17.11 -12.78
CA PRO A 10 -10.61 -18.16 -12.18
C PRO A 10 -11.01 -17.90 -10.72
N TYR A 11 -10.20 -17.15 -9.96
CA TYR A 11 -10.40 -16.90 -8.53
C TYR A 11 -11.32 -15.71 -8.23
N ASP A 12 -11.80 -14.99 -9.24
CA ASP A 12 -12.68 -13.84 -9.08
C ASP A 12 -13.93 -14.19 -8.26
N GLY A 13 -14.37 -13.34 -7.32
CA GLY A 13 -15.51 -13.62 -6.46
C GLY A 13 -15.29 -14.70 -5.39
N LEU A 14 -14.06 -15.12 -5.13
CA LEU A 14 -13.78 -15.92 -3.93
C LEU A 14 -14.06 -15.08 -2.67
N PRO A 15 -14.67 -15.67 -1.62
CA PRO A 15 -14.98 -14.98 -0.35
C PRO A 15 -13.73 -14.58 0.44
N HIS A 16 -12.56 -15.10 0.04
CA HIS A 16 -11.27 -14.81 0.67
C HIS A 16 -10.60 -13.55 0.10
N LEU A 17 -11.10 -13.01 -1.02
CA LEU A 17 -10.51 -11.80 -1.60
C LEU A 17 -10.89 -10.61 -0.71
N MET A 18 -9.90 -9.80 -0.35
CA MET A 18 -10.12 -8.58 0.45
C MET A 18 -11.01 -7.56 -0.29
N ILE A 19 -10.89 -7.52 -1.61
CA ILE A 19 -11.73 -6.74 -2.51
C ILE A 19 -12.26 -7.66 -3.60
N ASN A 20 -13.46 -7.40 -4.11
CA ASN A 20 -14.03 -8.16 -5.22
C ASN A 20 -13.45 -7.73 -6.57
N GLU A 21 -12.12 -7.68 -6.65
CA GLU A 21 -11.42 -7.23 -7.85
C GLU A 21 -10.02 -7.87 -7.91
N ILE A 22 -9.70 -8.44 -9.07
CA ILE A 22 -8.32 -8.79 -9.40
C ILE A 22 -7.63 -7.52 -9.90
N ILE A 23 -6.66 -7.04 -9.13
CA ILE A 23 -5.89 -5.84 -9.46
C ILE A 23 -5.00 -6.10 -10.68
N THR A 24 -5.29 -5.41 -11.78
CA THR A 24 -4.52 -5.43 -13.02
C THR A 24 -3.68 -4.17 -13.21
N ASP A 25 -4.12 -3.04 -12.64
CA ASP A 25 -3.47 -1.74 -12.81
C ASP A 25 -2.30 -1.54 -11.81
N THR A 26 -1.21 -0.94 -12.29
CA THR A 26 -0.01 -0.71 -11.47
C THR A 26 -0.27 0.28 -10.33
N GLN A 27 -1.03 1.36 -10.56
CA GLN A 27 -1.33 2.33 -9.51
C GLN A 27 -2.22 1.71 -8.43
N LYS A 28 -3.23 0.92 -8.82
CA LYS A 28 -4.02 0.12 -7.86
C LYS A 28 -3.15 -0.87 -7.10
N ALA A 29 -2.16 -1.50 -7.73
CA ALA A 29 -1.22 -2.40 -7.05
C ALA A 29 -0.40 -1.66 -5.99
N ILE A 30 0.11 -0.46 -6.32
CA ILE A 30 0.80 0.44 -5.38
C ILE A 30 -0.12 0.81 -4.21
N MET A 31 -1.37 1.20 -4.48
CA MET A 31 -2.35 1.51 -3.44
C MET A 31 -2.69 0.30 -2.56
N SER A 32 -2.73 -0.90 -3.14
CA SER A 32 -2.96 -2.15 -2.38
C SER A 32 -1.81 -2.48 -1.45
N LEU A 33 -0.56 -2.27 -1.89
CA LEU A 33 0.61 -2.42 -1.02
C LEU A 33 0.62 -1.35 0.09
N ASN A 34 0.19 -0.12 -0.21
CA ASN A 34 0.02 0.93 0.80
C ASN A 34 -1.02 0.60 1.85
N TRP A 35 -2.16 0.10 1.40
CA TRP A 35 -3.20 -0.37 2.31
C TRP A 35 -2.65 -1.45 3.24
N ALA A 36 -1.88 -2.40 2.71
CA ALA A 36 -1.26 -3.44 3.52
C ALA A 36 -0.25 -2.89 4.54
N ILE A 37 0.50 -1.84 4.20
CA ILE A 37 1.40 -1.16 5.16
C ILE A 37 0.59 -0.48 6.26
N LYS A 38 -0.49 0.23 5.91
CA LYS A 38 -1.37 0.88 6.88
C LYS A 38 -2.05 -0.14 7.81
N GLU A 39 -2.52 -1.25 7.26
CA GLU A 39 -3.11 -2.34 8.04
C GLU A 39 -2.05 -3.02 8.92
N MET A 40 -0.81 -3.17 8.46
CA MET A 40 0.30 -3.64 9.29
C MET A 40 0.51 -2.74 10.52
N GLU A 41 0.54 -1.43 10.31
CA GLU A 41 0.71 -0.43 11.38
C GLU A 41 -0.47 -0.45 12.36
N ARG A 42 -1.71 -0.47 11.86
CA ARG A 42 -2.93 -0.63 12.67
C ARG A 42 -2.87 -1.88 13.56
N ARG A 43 -2.42 -3.02 13.02
CA ARG A 43 -2.27 -4.25 13.81
C ARG A 43 -1.23 -4.13 14.91
N TYR A 44 -0.13 -3.44 14.64
CA TYR A 44 0.89 -3.18 15.67
C TYR A 44 0.36 -2.29 16.79
N GLU A 45 -0.43 -1.26 16.47
CA GLU A 45 -1.10 -0.42 17.46
C GLU A 45 -2.06 -1.25 18.34
N LEU A 46 -2.84 -2.15 17.73
CA LEU A 46 -3.71 -3.07 18.48
C LEU A 46 -2.92 -3.98 19.42
N PHE A 47 -1.80 -4.55 18.96
CA PHE A 47 -0.95 -5.39 19.80
C PHE A 47 -0.35 -4.61 20.98
N GLU A 48 0.05 -3.36 20.74
CA GLU A 48 0.58 -2.48 21.77
C GLU A 48 -0.50 -2.09 22.79
N GLN A 49 -1.68 -1.69 22.33
CA GLN A 49 -2.82 -1.35 23.20
C GLN A 49 -3.19 -2.52 24.11
N LYS A 50 -3.23 -3.73 23.56
CA LYS A 50 -3.50 -4.96 24.31
C LYS A 50 -2.40 -5.32 25.30
N THR A 51 -1.15 -5.09 24.92
CA THR A 51 -0.02 -5.23 25.84
C THR A 51 -0.11 -4.24 26.99
N ARG A 52 -0.50 -3.00 26.72
CA ARG A 52 -0.70 -1.94 27.74
C ARG A 52 -1.89 -2.23 28.66
N SER A 53 -2.93 -2.92 28.18
CA SER A 53 -4.07 -3.35 29.00
C SER A 53 -3.79 -4.58 29.88
N GLY A 54 -2.58 -5.15 29.81
CA GLY A 54 -2.10 -6.20 30.71
C GLY A 54 -1.91 -7.57 30.07
N THR A 55 -2.25 -7.73 28.78
CA THR A 55 -2.07 -8.99 28.04
C THR A 55 -0.96 -8.83 27.00
N ALA A 56 0.23 -9.34 27.32
CA ALA A 56 1.37 -9.24 26.41
C ALA A 56 1.10 -9.95 25.08
N VAL A 57 1.09 -9.18 23.99
CA VAL A 57 0.83 -9.66 22.63
C VAL A 57 1.88 -9.06 21.70
N ARG A 58 2.56 -9.92 20.93
CA ARG A 58 3.63 -9.51 20.01
C ARG A 58 3.35 -9.87 18.56
N ASN A 59 2.36 -10.72 18.31
CA ASN A 59 2.01 -11.18 16.98
C ASN A 59 0.53 -11.53 16.87
N ILE A 60 0.08 -11.70 15.62
CA ILE A 60 -1.32 -12.01 15.29
C ILE A 60 -1.86 -13.27 15.97
N ASN A 61 -1.04 -14.31 16.15
CA ASN A 61 -1.52 -15.56 16.76
C ASN A 61 -1.79 -15.34 18.25
N GLU A 62 -0.90 -14.63 18.94
CA GLU A 62 -1.08 -14.23 20.34
C GLU A 62 -2.27 -13.28 20.50
N TYR A 63 -2.45 -12.33 19.59
CA TYR A 63 -3.60 -11.41 19.61
C TYR A 63 -4.93 -12.19 19.53
N ASN A 64 -5.04 -13.07 18.53
CA ASN A 64 -6.23 -13.88 18.27
C ASN A 64 -6.49 -14.94 19.34
N ALA A 65 -5.46 -15.37 20.08
CA ALA A 65 -5.61 -16.31 21.19
C ALA A 65 -6.15 -15.65 22.47
N ASN A 66 -6.10 -14.33 22.58
CA ASN A 66 -6.45 -13.58 23.78
C ASN A 66 -7.58 -12.56 23.53
N LEU A 67 -8.50 -12.82 22.60
CA LEU A 67 -9.59 -11.89 22.25
C LEU A 67 -10.51 -11.62 23.45
N SER A 68 -10.86 -10.34 23.63
CA SER A 68 -11.94 -9.91 24.51
C SER A 68 -13.30 -10.04 23.79
N GLU A 69 -14.43 -9.97 24.52
CA GLU A 69 -15.76 -10.11 23.90
C GLU A 69 -16.04 -9.07 22.80
N ASP A 70 -15.47 -7.86 22.92
CA ASP A 70 -15.62 -6.76 21.96
C ASP A 70 -14.57 -6.77 20.82
N GLU A 71 -13.64 -7.73 20.81
CA GLU A 71 -12.55 -7.78 19.82
C GLU A 71 -12.79 -8.87 18.76
N GLU A 72 -12.62 -8.48 17.50
CA GLU A 72 -12.70 -9.41 16.38
C GLU A 72 -11.37 -10.08 16.06
N LYS A 73 -11.46 -11.32 15.58
CA LYS A 73 -10.29 -12.08 15.13
C LYS A 73 -9.71 -11.47 13.86
N LEU A 74 -8.41 -11.16 13.90
CA LEU A 74 -7.69 -10.65 12.73
C LEU A 74 -7.30 -11.79 11.78
N PRO A 75 -7.69 -11.75 10.48
CA PRO A 75 -7.28 -12.76 9.51
C PRO A 75 -5.82 -12.55 9.09
N LYS A 76 -5.16 -13.64 8.66
CA LYS A 76 -3.88 -13.51 7.95
C LYS A 76 -4.15 -13.01 6.54
N ILE A 77 -3.32 -12.09 6.08
CA ILE A 77 -3.42 -11.51 4.73
C ILE A 77 -2.29 -12.09 3.89
N VAL A 78 -2.63 -12.58 2.69
CA VAL A 78 -1.66 -13.04 1.70
C VAL A 78 -1.81 -12.18 0.45
N ILE A 79 -0.76 -11.46 0.11
CA ILE A 79 -0.68 -10.65 -1.11
C ILE A 79 0.06 -11.48 -2.15
N VAL A 80 -0.59 -11.79 -3.26
CA VAL A 80 -0.01 -12.55 -4.37
C VAL A 80 0.17 -11.65 -5.58
N VAL A 81 1.40 -11.57 -6.08
CA VAL A 81 1.79 -10.85 -7.30
C VAL A 81 2.26 -11.87 -8.33
N ASP A 82 1.54 -12.03 -9.43
CA ASP A 82 1.85 -13.04 -10.46
C ASP A 82 3.09 -12.68 -11.31
N GLU A 83 3.19 -11.42 -11.73
CA GLU A 83 4.31 -10.94 -12.54
C GLU A 83 4.82 -9.61 -12.00
N LEU A 84 5.85 -9.69 -11.15
CA LEU A 84 6.50 -8.50 -10.59
C LEU A 84 7.12 -7.61 -11.68
N ALA A 85 7.66 -8.21 -12.75
CA ALA A 85 8.40 -7.46 -13.76
C ALA A 85 7.54 -6.39 -14.45
N ASP A 86 6.24 -6.67 -14.63
CA ASP A 86 5.32 -5.72 -15.26
C ASP A 86 5.10 -4.51 -14.35
N LEU A 87 4.97 -4.70 -13.03
CA LEU A 87 4.89 -3.59 -12.06
C LEU A 87 6.20 -2.78 -12.01
N MET A 88 7.34 -3.48 -11.98
CA MET A 88 8.67 -2.87 -11.93
C MET A 88 9.00 -2.05 -13.17
N SER A 89 8.47 -2.43 -14.33
CA SER A 89 8.68 -1.71 -15.59
C SER A 89 8.04 -0.31 -15.60
N VAL A 90 7.01 -0.10 -14.78
CA VAL A 90 6.25 1.14 -14.70
C VAL A 90 6.64 1.96 -13.47
N ALA A 91 6.79 1.32 -12.31
CA ALA A 91 6.94 1.99 -11.02
C ALA A 91 7.94 1.28 -10.09
N LYS A 92 9.17 1.06 -10.58
CA LYS A 92 10.23 0.34 -9.84
C LYS A 92 10.44 0.86 -8.41
N LYS A 93 10.68 2.17 -8.27
CA LYS A 93 11.01 2.79 -6.97
C LYS A 93 9.89 2.58 -5.95
N ASP A 94 8.65 2.87 -6.33
CA ASP A 94 7.48 2.75 -5.45
C ASP A 94 7.21 1.31 -5.03
N ILE A 95 7.33 0.36 -5.96
CA ILE A 95 7.11 -1.06 -5.67
C ILE A 95 8.19 -1.60 -4.74
N GLU A 96 9.48 -1.30 -4.99
CA GLU A 96 10.58 -1.75 -4.14
C GLU A 96 10.47 -1.23 -2.71
N GLU A 97 10.18 0.07 -2.55
CA GLU A 97 10.07 0.68 -1.24
C GLU A 97 8.93 0.04 -0.42
N ARG A 98 7.78 -0.19 -1.05
CA ARG A 98 6.64 -0.81 -0.37
C ARG A 98 6.90 -2.27 -0.03
N ILE A 99 7.52 -3.03 -0.94
CA ILE A 99 7.94 -4.41 -0.64
C ILE A 99 8.87 -4.41 0.56
N GLN A 100 9.91 -3.57 0.55
CA GLN A 100 10.87 -3.46 1.65
C GLN A 100 10.19 -3.14 3.00
N ARG A 101 9.31 -2.14 3.04
CA ARG A 101 8.57 -1.75 4.25
C ARG A 101 7.72 -2.91 4.79
N LEU A 102 7.00 -3.60 3.91
CA LEU A 102 6.19 -4.76 4.31
C LEU A 102 7.08 -5.88 4.84
N THR A 103 8.05 -6.34 4.07
CA THR A 103 8.86 -7.52 4.40
C THR A 103 9.65 -7.39 5.71
N GLN A 104 10.01 -6.18 6.10
CA GLN A 104 10.77 -5.94 7.34
C GLN A 104 9.96 -6.17 8.62
N LYS A 105 8.63 -5.94 8.59
CA LYS A 105 7.78 -5.95 9.80
C LYS A 105 6.53 -6.82 9.69
N ALA A 106 6.06 -7.15 8.48
CA ALA A 106 4.78 -7.80 8.25
C ALA A 106 4.61 -9.19 8.91
N ARG A 107 5.71 -9.91 9.19
CA ARG A 107 5.66 -11.27 9.76
C ARG A 107 4.84 -11.36 11.04
N ALA A 108 5.04 -10.44 11.99
CA ALA A 108 4.32 -10.48 13.26
C ALA A 108 2.86 -10.02 13.11
N ALA A 109 2.62 -9.07 12.19
CA ALA A 109 1.29 -8.59 11.84
C ALA A 109 0.44 -9.62 11.05
N GLY A 110 1.04 -10.73 10.59
CA GLY A 110 0.33 -11.77 9.86
C GLY A 110 0.02 -11.39 8.40
N ILE A 111 0.84 -10.52 7.82
CA ILE A 111 0.78 -10.14 6.40
C ILE A 111 1.93 -10.83 5.69
N HIS A 112 1.63 -11.53 4.60
CA HIS A 112 2.57 -12.35 3.85
C HIS A 112 2.54 -11.96 2.37
N LEU A 113 3.71 -11.99 1.74
CA LEU A 113 3.88 -11.61 0.35
C LEU A 113 4.39 -12.82 -0.44
N VAL A 114 3.70 -13.11 -1.54
CA VAL A 114 4.10 -14.11 -2.54
C VAL A 114 4.29 -13.37 -3.85
N ILE A 115 5.50 -13.42 -4.38
CA ILE A 115 5.87 -12.75 -5.63
C ILE A 115 6.35 -13.81 -6.61
N ALA A 116 5.77 -13.79 -7.80
CA ALA A 116 6.21 -14.54 -8.95
C ALA A 116 6.69 -13.58 -10.06
N THR A 117 7.55 -14.11 -10.93
CA THR A 117 7.98 -13.45 -12.15
C THR A 117 8.52 -14.49 -13.12
N GLN A 118 8.27 -14.27 -14.42
CA GLN A 118 8.90 -15.06 -15.48
C GLN A 118 10.20 -14.43 -15.98
N ARG A 119 10.56 -13.23 -15.49
CA ARG A 119 11.74 -12.47 -15.91
C ARG A 119 12.74 -12.35 -14.75
N PRO A 120 13.55 -13.40 -14.48
CA PRO A 120 14.50 -13.42 -13.38
C PRO A 120 15.77 -12.60 -13.66
N SER A 121 15.61 -11.32 -14.03
CA SER A 121 16.71 -10.38 -14.26
C SER A 121 17.05 -9.61 -12.99
N VAL A 122 18.28 -9.09 -12.93
CA VAL A 122 18.76 -8.27 -11.80
C VAL A 122 17.94 -6.99 -11.65
N ASP A 123 17.32 -6.50 -12.74
CA ASP A 123 16.47 -5.31 -12.70
C ASP A 123 15.12 -5.54 -12.02
N VAL A 124 14.63 -6.78 -12.04
CA VAL A 124 13.37 -7.20 -11.40
C VAL A 124 13.63 -7.75 -10.00
N ILE A 125 14.60 -8.65 -9.86
CA ILE A 125 15.01 -9.27 -8.60
C ILE A 125 16.23 -8.53 -8.06
N THR A 126 16.01 -7.30 -7.60
CA THR A 126 17.09 -6.44 -7.12
C THR A 126 17.63 -6.89 -5.77
N GLY A 127 18.77 -6.31 -5.35
CA GLY A 127 19.36 -6.57 -4.04
C GLY A 127 18.41 -6.27 -2.88
N VAL A 128 17.55 -5.24 -3.01
CA VAL A 128 16.54 -4.90 -1.99
C VAL A 128 15.51 -6.01 -1.87
N ILE A 129 14.99 -6.51 -2.98
CA ILE A 129 14.04 -7.63 -3.01
C ILE A 129 14.69 -8.89 -2.40
N LYS A 130 15.92 -9.23 -2.84
CA LYS A 130 16.64 -10.40 -2.31
C LYS A 130 16.91 -10.29 -0.82
N GLY A 131 17.36 -9.14 -0.34
CA GLY A 131 17.67 -8.92 1.08
C GLY A 131 16.47 -9.09 2.01
N ASN A 132 15.26 -8.91 1.47
CA ASN A 132 14.01 -8.91 2.24
C ASN A 132 13.16 -10.18 2.07
N LEU A 133 13.38 -10.94 0.99
CA LEU A 133 12.67 -12.20 0.71
C LEU A 133 13.65 -13.38 0.75
N PRO A 134 13.91 -13.95 1.95
CA PRO A 134 14.89 -15.01 2.13
C PRO A 134 14.40 -16.39 1.67
N THR A 135 13.08 -16.58 1.51
CA THR A 135 12.50 -17.81 0.98
C THR A 135 12.24 -17.65 -0.51
N ARG A 136 12.82 -18.54 -1.31
CA ARG A 136 12.81 -18.46 -2.77
C ARG A 136 12.60 -19.83 -3.39
N MET A 137 11.89 -19.81 -4.51
CA MET A 137 11.63 -20.96 -5.36
C MET A 137 12.05 -20.61 -6.78
N ALA A 138 12.78 -21.50 -7.43
CA ALA A 138 13.07 -21.40 -8.85
C ALA A 138 12.57 -22.67 -9.54
N PHE A 139 11.64 -22.50 -10.47
CA PHE A 139 11.38 -23.51 -11.49
C PHE A 139 12.48 -23.51 -12.54
N ARG A 140 12.38 -24.39 -13.53
CA ARG A 140 13.31 -24.44 -14.65
C ARG A 140 13.49 -23.07 -15.30
N VAL A 141 14.73 -22.59 -15.31
CA VAL A 141 15.16 -21.41 -16.07
C VAL A 141 16.01 -21.83 -17.27
N ILE A 142 16.30 -20.90 -18.18
CA ILE A 142 17.08 -21.19 -19.39
C ILE A 142 18.57 -21.07 -19.11
N GLN A 143 18.99 -20.04 -18.38
CA GLN A 143 20.40 -19.71 -18.20
C GLN A 143 20.84 -19.89 -16.73
N GLU A 144 22.11 -20.24 -16.53
CA GLU A 144 22.70 -20.31 -15.18
C GLU A 144 22.64 -18.96 -14.45
N VAL A 145 22.78 -17.86 -15.21
CA VAL A 145 22.71 -16.49 -14.67
C VAL A 145 21.35 -16.23 -14.02
N ASP A 146 20.26 -16.69 -14.64
CA ASP A 146 18.90 -16.57 -14.10
C ASP A 146 18.75 -17.35 -12.77
N SER A 147 19.32 -18.56 -12.72
CA SER A 147 19.35 -19.37 -11.48
C SER A 147 20.06 -18.60 -10.36
N ARG A 148 21.21 -17.99 -10.66
CA ARG A 148 21.97 -17.18 -9.69
C ARG A 148 21.22 -15.92 -9.27
N THR A 149 20.49 -15.28 -10.18
CA THR A 149 19.65 -14.13 -9.84
C THR A 149 18.57 -14.50 -8.82
N ILE A 150 17.94 -15.68 -8.93
CA ILE A 150 16.89 -16.11 -8.00
C ILE A 150 17.48 -16.70 -6.70
N LEU A 151 18.41 -17.65 -6.79
CA LEU A 151 18.82 -18.51 -5.66
C LEU A 151 20.20 -18.16 -5.08
N ASP A 152 20.92 -17.23 -5.70
CA ASP A 152 22.34 -16.94 -5.48
C ASP A 152 23.27 -18.15 -5.79
N GLU A 153 22.73 -19.19 -6.44
CA GLU A 153 23.39 -20.45 -6.81
C GLU A 153 22.93 -20.94 -8.20
N SER A 154 23.74 -21.77 -8.85
CA SER A 154 23.35 -22.48 -10.08
C SER A 154 22.55 -23.75 -9.76
N GLY A 155 21.81 -24.25 -10.74
CA GLY A 155 21.10 -25.52 -10.68
C GLY A 155 19.69 -25.48 -11.26
N ALA A 156 19.02 -24.32 -11.25
CA ALA A 156 17.67 -24.21 -11.77
C ALA A 156 17.63 -24.40 -13.30
N GLU A 157 18.72 -24.10 -14.01
CA GLU A 157 18.88 -24.34 -15.45
C GLU A 157 18.91 -25.83 -15.83
N LYS A 158 19.15 -26.71 -14.85
CA LYS A 158 19.24 -28.17 -15.02
C LYS A 158 17.93 -28.88 -14.66
N LEU A 159 16.91 -28.16 -14.20
CA LEU A 159 15.61 -28.73 -13.88
C LEU A 159 14.90 -29.23 -15.12
N LEU A 160 14.00 -30.20 -14.94
CA LEU A 160 13.30 -30.88 -16.03
C LEU A 160 12.11 -30.05 -16.56
N GLY A 161 11.57 -29.13 -15.77
CA GLY A 161 10.32 -28.43 -16.03
C GLY A 161 9.12 -29.14 -15.39
N ASN A 162 7.89 -28.79 -15.79
CA ASN A 162 6.65 -29.46 -15.35
C ASN A 162 6.54 -29.66 -13.82
N GLY A 163 6.80 -28.60 -13.04
CA GLY A 163 6.72 -28.63 -11.59
C GLY A 163 8.04 -28.94 -10.87
N ASP A 164 9.09 -29.39 -11.55
CA ASP A 164 10.41 -29.56 -10.96
C ASP A 164 11.01 -28.20 -10.55
N MET A 165 11.39 -28.05 -9.29
CA MET A 165 11.84 -26.79 -8.71
C MET A 165 12.97 -26.97 -7.68
N LEU A 166 13.72 -25.90 -7.48
CA LEU A 166 14.62 -25.71 -6.35
C LEU A 166 14.00 -24.76 -5.33
N TYR A 167 14.04 -25.14 -4.06
CA TYR A 167 13.52 -24.40 -2.92
C TYR A 167 14.65 -24.06 -1.95
N LYS A 168 14.72 -22.81 -1.50
CA LYS A 168 15.71 -22.34 -0.53
C LYS A 168 15.06 -21.38 0.46
N THR A 169 15.46 -21.49 1.73
CA THR A 169 15.10 -20.53 2.77
C THR A 169 16.35 -19.91 3.36
N GLY A 170 16.22 -18.80 4.08
CA GLY A 170 17.36 -18.11 4.70
C GLY A 170 18.17 -18.95 5.69
N GLY A 171 17.63 -20.07 6.19
CA GLY A 171 18.35 -20.99 7.08
C GLY A 171 19.01 -22.19 6.38
N MET A 172 18.83 -22.33 5.07
CA MET A 172 19.34 -23.49 4.32
C MET A 172 20.69 -23.19 3.68
N PHE A 173 21.64 -24.11 3.83
CA PHE A 173 22.95 -24.03 3.16
C PHE A 173 22.86 -24.32 1.66
N ASN A 174 22.08 -25.34 1.27
CA ASN A 174 21.92 -25.77 -0.12
C ASN A 174 20.43 -25.74 -0.49
N CYS A 175 20.15 -25.55 -1.79
CA CYS A 175 18.81 -25.71 -2.33
C CYS A 175 18.28 -27.15 -2.17
N LEU A 176 17.01 -27.29 -1.81
CA LEU A 176 16.28 -28.56 -1.85
C LEU A 176 15.56 -28.69 -3.18
N ARG A 177 15.76 -29.80 -3.89
CA ARG A 177 14.97 -30.11 -5.10
C ARG A 177 13.63 -30.70 -4.71
N VAL A 178 12.55 -30.16 -5.27
CA VAL A 178 11.16 -30.53 -4.97
C VAL A 178 10.39 -30.69 -6.28
N GLN A 179 9.50 -31.68 -6.34
CA GLN A 179 8.54 -31.82 -7.41
C GLN A 179 7.20 -31.19 -6.99
N GLY A 180 6.79 -30.14 -7.69
CA GLY A 180 5.51 -29.49 -7.50
C GLY A 180 4.34 -30.42 -7.83
N ALA A 181 3.29 -30.34 -7.03
CA ALA A 181 2.04 -31.02 -7.31
C ALA A 181 1.37 -30.36 -8.53
N PHE A 182 0.89 -31.19 -9.45
CA PHE A 182 0.13 -30.72 -10.60
C PHE A 182 -1.35 -30.57 -10.22
N LEU A 183 -1.94 -29.45 -10.62
CA LEU A 183 -3.38 -29.19 -10.59
C LEU A 183 -3.80 -28.72 -11.98
N SER A 184 -4.79 -29.39 -12.56
CA SER A 184 -5.37 -29.00 -13.83
C SER A 184 -6.31 -27.80 -13.67
N SER A 185 -6.53 -27.05 -14.74
CA SER A 185 -7.49 -25.93 -14.73
C SER A 185 -8.91 -26.38 -14.37
N ALA A 186 -9.29 -27.61 -14.71
CA ALA A 186 -10.59 -28.19 -14.36
C ALA A 186 -10.71 -28.44 -12.84
N GLU A 187 -9.66 -28.94 -12.20
CA GLU A 187 -9.62 -29.11 -10.74
C GLU A 187 -9.66 -27.76 -10.02
N VAL A 188 -8.91 -26.76 -10.51
CA VAL A 188 -8.96 -25.39 -9.97
C VAL A 188 -10.37 -24.82 -10.06
N ALA A 189 -11.03 -24.92 -11.23
CA ALA A 189 -12.39 -24.44 -11.42
C ALA A 189 -13.39 -25.16 -10.49
N ALA A 190 -13.26 -26.48 -10.33
CA ALA A 190 -14.13 -27.26 -9.46
C ALA A 190 -13.98 -26.85 -7.98
N VAL A 191 -12.74 -26.65 -7.51
CA VAL A 191 -12.47 -26.19 -6.14
C VAL A 191 -13.01 -24.78 -5.92
N VAL A 192 -12.76 -23.86 -6.85
CA VAL A 192 -13.25 -22.47 -6.73
C VAL A 192 -14.78 -22.42 -6.74
N ALA A 193 -15.43 -23.17 -7.64
CA ALA A 193 -16.90 -23.25 -7.69
C ALA A 193 -17.46 -23.78 -6.36
N ASN A 194 -16.89 -24.86 -5.84
CA ASN A 194 -17.32 -25.42 -4.56
C ASN A 194 -17.16 -24.41 -3.41
N ILE A 195 -16.07 -23.65 -3.35
CA ILE A 195 -15.88 -22.62 -2.32
C ILE A 195 -16.94 -21.52 -2.44
N LYS A 196 -17.22 -21.04 -3.64
CA LYS A 196 -18.22 -19.98 -3.88
C LYS A 196 -19.64 -20.42 -3.54
N GLU A 197 -20.00 -21.66 -3.86
CA GLU A 197 -21.35 -22.20 -3.59
C GLU A 197 -21.62 -22.39 -2.09
N ASN A 198 -20.57 -22.63 -1.30
CA ASN A 198 -20.70 -22.98 0.12
C ASN A 198 -20.33 -21.83 1.08
N ASN A 199 -20.03 -20.63 0.57
CA ASN A 199 -19.61 -19.50 1.40
C ASN A 199 -20.16 -18.19 0.84
N GLU A 200 -20.60 -17.29 1.72
CA GLU A 200 -20.94 -15.92 1.35
C GLU A 200 -19.66 -15.09 1.21
N ALA A 201 -19.61 -14.22 0.21
CA ALA A 201 -18.51 -13.30 0.03
C ALA A 201 -18.80 -11.96 0.70
N TYR A 202 -17.92 -11.57 1.64
CA TYR A 202 -17.94 -10.25 2.26
C TYR A 202 -16.71 -9.48 1.78
N PHE A 203 -16.95 -8.33 1.17
CA PHE A 203 -15.90 -7.43 0.70
C PHE A 203 -15.99 -6.14 1.48
N ASP A 204 -14.88 -5.74 2.10
CA ASP A 204 -14.82 -4.52 2.89
C ASP A 204 -14.85 -3.30 1.95
N PRO A 205 -15.91 -2.47 1.99
CA PRO A 205 -16.02 -1.30 1.13
C PRO A 205 -14.90 -0.29 1.40
N GLU A 206 -14.43 -0.17 2.64
CA GLU A 206 -13.37 0.80 2.99
C GLU A 206 -12.04 0.44 2.34
N VAL A 207 -11.73 -0.86 2.26
CA VAL A 207 -10.54 -1.38 1.58
C VAL A 207 -10.65 -1.13 0.08
N SER A 208 -11.82 -1.41 -0.50
CA SER A 208 -12.08 -1.15 -1.92
C SER A 208 -11.95 0.33 -2.26
N ASP A 209 -12.56 1.20 -1.47
CA ASP A 209 -12.50 2.65 -1.65
C ASP A 209 -11.07 3.17 -1.52
N TYR A 210 -10.29 2.66 -0.56
CA TYR A 210 -8.90 3.06 -0.41
C TYR A 210 -8.06 2.67 -1.63
N ILE A 211 -8.21 1.45 -2.14
CA ILE A 211 -7.45 0.94 -3.29
C ILE A 211 -7.87 1.64 -4.59
N ASN A 212 -9.14 1.99 -4.71
CA ASN A 212 -9.71 2.66 -5.87
C ASN A 212 -9.56 4.19 -5.84
N ARG A 213 -9.02 4.78 -4.76
CA ARG A 213 -8.60 6.17 -4.77
C ARG A 213 -7.53 6.36 -5.83
N THR A 214 -7.79 7.22 -6.80
CA THR A 214 -6.74 7.79 -7.64
C THR A 214 -5.76 8.52 -6.73
N ALA A 215 -4.51 8.05 -6.71
CA ALA A 215 -3.42 8.82 -6.14
C ALA A 215 -3.47 10.24 -6.76
N PRO A 216 -3.36 11.32 -5.97
CA PRO A 216 -3.11 12.62 -6.55
C PRO A 216 -1.82 12.49 -7.39
N GLU A 217 -1.84 12.97 -8.63
CA GLU A 217 -0.69 12.93 -9.53
C GLU A 217 0.54 13.53 -8.82
N GLU A 218 1.48 12.68 -8.42
CA GLU A 218 2.81 13.10 -7.98
C GLU A 218 3.60 13.53 -9.22
N GLY A 219 3.41 14.79 -9.61
CA GLY A 219 4.42 15.53 -10.35
C GLY A 219 5.58 15.82 -9.40
N GLY A 220 6.74 15.22 -9.68
CA GLY A 220 7.94 15.33 -8.86
C GLY A 220 8.40 16.77 -8.64
N ASP A 221 8.77 17.08 -7.40
CA ASP A 221 10.15 17.43 -7.07
C ASP A 221 10.34 17.17 -5.57
N ASP A 222 11.43 16.49 -5.24
CA ASP A 222 11.98 16.42 -3.89
C ASP A 222 12.28 17.85 -3.43
N ASP A 223 11.74 18.24 -2.28
CA ASP A 223 12.47 19.09 -1.33
C ASP A 223 11.95 18.79 0.08
N ASP A 224 12.89 18.36 0.91
CA ASP A 224 12.77 18.10 2.33
C ASP A 224 12.02 19.21 3.09
N ALA A 225 10.97 18.83 3.82
CA ALA A 225 10.66 19.41 5.12
C ALA A 225 9.65 18.52 5.86
N ASP A 226 10.13 17.93 6.95
CA ASP A 226 9.43 17.61 8.20
C ASP A 226 7.90 17.62 8.24
N GLY A 227 7.36 16.53 8.78
CA GLY A 227 6.40 16.65 9.87
C GLY A 227 4.92 16.42 9.54
N ASP A 228 4.43 15.31 10.07
CA ASP A 228 3.10 15.15 10.67
C ASP A 228 1.88 15.13 9.73
N GLY A 229 1.37 13.92 9.54
CA GLY A 229 0.05 13.69 8.98
C GLY A 229 -1.03 14.02 10.01
N GLY A 230 -1.93 14.94 9.65
CA GLY A 230 -3.26 15.01 10.26
C GLY A 230 -3.53 16.21 11.18
N THR A 231 -2.53 17.04 11.48
CA THR A 231 -2.73 18.25 12.27
C THR A 231 -2.63 19.49 11.36
N VAL A 232 -3.61 20.38 11.41
CA VAL A 232 -3.54 21.68 10.72
C VAL A 232 -2.31 22.41 11.25
N GLY A 233 -1.25 22.47 10.44
CA GLY A 233 0.00 23.07 10.88
C GLY A 233 -0.10 24.59 11.07
N PRO A 234 0.81 25.20 11.86
CA PRO A 234 0.84 26.65 12.11
C PRO A 234 0.80 27.50 10.82
N GLU A 235 1.30 26.96 9.71
CA GLU A 235 1.31 27.58 8.39
C GLU A 235 -0.09 27.84 7.80
N TYR A 236 -1.08 26.98 8.08
CA TYR A 236 -2.46 27.16 7.60
C TYR A 236 -3.13 28.33 8.33
N ILE A 237 -2.95 28.40 9.65
CA ILE A 237 -3.49 29.48 10.48
C ILE A 237 -2.82 30.82 10.10
N LYS A 238 -1.51 30.81 9.85
CA LYS A 238 -0.78 31.99 9.37
C LYS A 238 -1.27 32.46 8.00
N ALA A 239 -1.53 31.54 7.07
CA ALA A 239 -2.11 31.86 5.76
C ALA A 239 -3.52 32.45 5.90
N LEU A 240 -4.34 31.90 6.82
CA LEU A 240 -5.68 32.41 7.11
C LEU A 240 -5.65 33.82 7.69
N ALA A 241 -4.72 34.11 8.60
CA ALA A 241 -4.54 35.46 9.14
C ALA A 241 -4.27 36.48 8.02
N ILE A 242 -3.40 36.13 7.05
CA ILE A 242 -3.08 37.00 5.90
C ILE A 242 -4.30 37.23 5.02
N VAL A 243 -5.09 36.18 4.76
CA VAL A 243 -6.31 36.25 3.97
C VAL A 243 -7.36 37.13 4.65
N VAL A 244 -7.58 36.97 5.95
CA VAL A 244 -8.49 37.81 6.76
C VAL A 244 -8.04 39.27 6.75
N LYS A 245 -6.73 39.55 6.89
CA LYS A 245 -6.20 40.93 6.79
C LYS A 245 -6.43 41.58 5.43
N LEU A 246 -6.33 40.81 4.35
CA LEU A 246 -6.39 41.32 2.98
C LEU A 246 -7.80 41.25 2.37
N GLY A 247 -8.76 40.59 3.03
CA GLY A 247 -10.15 40.47 2.59
C GLY A 247 -10.34 39.68 1.29
N SER A 248 -9.32 38.97 0.82
CA SER A 248 -9.39 38.15 -0.40
C SER A 248 -8.49 36.92 -0.30
N ALA A 249 -8.92 35.82 -0.89
CA ALA A 249 -8.18 34.55 -0.91
C ALA A 249 -7.93 34.07 -2.34
N SER A 250 -6.68 33.83 -2.70
CA SER A 250 -6.34 33.17 -3.97
C SER A 250 -5.05 32.36 -3.83
N ILE A 251 -4.90 31.32 -4.66
CA ILE A 251 -3.70 30.46 -4.66
C ILE A 251 -2.45 31.31 -4.87
N SER A 252 -2.47 32.24 -5.84
CA SER A 252 -1.33 33.13 -6.12
C SER A 252 -1.03 34.14 -5.01
N LEU A 253 -2.01 34.51 -4.19
CA LEU A 253 -1.79 35.33 -3.00
C LEU A 253 -1.04 34.53 -1.93
N ILE A 254 -1.49 33.30 -1.66
CA ILE A 254 -0.87 32.40 -0.68
C ILE A 254 0.56 32.04 -1.09
N GLN A 255 0.79 31.67 -2.36
CA GLN A 255 2.14 31.38 -2.85
C GLN A 255 3.13 32.52 -2.57
N ARG A 256 2.74 33.76 -2.88
CA ARG A 256 3.62 34.93 -2.71
C ARG A 256 3.81 35.34 -1.25
N LYS A 257 2.78 35.23 -0.41
CA LYS A 257 2.81 35.74 0.97
C LYS A 257 3.29 34.70 1.98
N CYS A 258 3.08 33.41 1.70
CA CYS A 258 3.50 32.31 2.56
C CYS A 258 4.77 31.61 2.04
N ALA A 259 5.28 31.98 0.86
CA ALA A 259 6.44 31.36 0.22
C ALA A 259 6.29 29.85 0.04
N VAL A 260 5.10 29.41 -0.38
CA VAL A 260 4.74 28.00 -0.58
C VAL A 260 4.51 27.68 -2.06
N GLY A 261 4.75 26.43 -2.44
CA GLY A 261 4.49 25.93 -3.80
C GLY A 261 3.00 25.97 -4.17
N TYR A 262 2.69 25.84 -5.47
CA TYR A 262 1.32 25.92 -6.01
C TYR A 262 0.39 24.89 -5.36
N ASN A 263 0.83 23.65 -5.26
CA ASN A 263 0.03 22.55 -4.69
C ASN A 263 -0.27 22.77 -3.20
N HIS A 264 0.70 23.26 -2.44
CA HIS A 264 0.51 23.54 -1.02
C HIS A 264 -0.41 24.76 -0.81
N ALA A 265 -0.28 25.81 -1.64
CA ALA A 265 -1.22 26.93 -1.65
C ALA A 265 -2.65 26.50 -2.03
N GLY A 266 -2.79 25.52 -2.93
CA GLY A 266 -4.07 24.90 -3.28
C GLY A 266 -4.72 24.21 -2.07
N LYS A 267 -3.98 23.34 -1.38
CA LYS A 267 -4.46 22.65 -0.15
C LYS A 267 -4.89 23.61 0.94
N ILE A 268 -4.16 24.71 1.15
CA ILE A 268 -4.54 25.75 2.10
C ILE A 268 -5.87 26.40 1.71
N ILE A 269 -6.07 26.71 0.44
CA ILE A 269 -7.32 27.32 -0.07
C ILE A 269 -8.50 26.36 0.02
N GLU A 270 -8.30 25.09 -0.29
CA GLU A 270 -9.32 24.03 -0.15
C GLU A 270 -9.71 23.84 1.32
N TRP A 271 -8.73 23.82 2.23
CA TRP A 271 -8.98 23.76 3.67
C TRP A 271 -9.80 24.97 4.15
N MET A 272 -9.46 26.19 3.73
CA MET A 272 -10.22 27.39 4.08
C MET A 272 -11.67 27.34 3.59
N GLU A 273 -11.90 26.77 2.39
CA GLU A 273 -13.25 26.58 1.84
C GLU A 273 -14.03 25.51 2.61
N LEU A 274 -13.39 24.39 2.92
CA LEU A 274 -13.99 23.28 3.67
C LEU A 274 -14.37 23.69 5.10
N MET A 275 -13.58 24.56 5.72
CA MET A 275 -13.87 25.13 7.04
C MET A 275 -14.89 26.28 7.00
N GLY A 276 -15.33 26.70 5.81
CA GLY A 276 -16.28 27.80 5.62
C GLY A 276 -15.69 29.20 5.87
N TYR A 277 -14.37 29.36 5.85
CA TYR A 277 -13.71 30.65 6.07
C TYR A 277 -13.68 31.53 4.83
N ILE A 278 -13.82 30.93 3.65
CA ILE A 278 -13.89 31.63 2.37
C ILE A 278 -15.05 31.09 1.53
N SER A 279 -15.52 31.89 0.59
CA SER A 279 -16.59 31.50 -0.33
C SER A 279 -16.17 30.35 -1.25
N PRO A 280 -17.12 29.51 -1.69
CA PRO A 280 -16.85 28.52 -2.72
C PRO A 280 -16.33 29.14 -4.02
N PHE A 281 -15.67 28.33 -4.84
CA PHE A 281 -15.25 28.77 -6.17
C PHE A 281 -16.46 29.01 -7.09
N ASP A 282 -16.62 30.24 -7.57
CA ASP A 282 -17.76 30.65 -8.41
C ASP A 282 -17.52 30.46 -9.92
N GLY A 283 -16.38 29.87 -10.31
CA GLY A 283 -16.02 29.60 -11.70
C GLY A 283 -15.58 30.81 -12.53
N LYS A 284 -15.69 32.03 -12.00
CA LYS A 284 -15.43 33.28 -12.75
C LYS A 284 -14.37 34.17 -12.10
N ALA A 285 -14.29 34.18 -10.77
CA ALA A 285 -13.34 34.99 -10.03
C ALA A 285 -12.08 34.20 -9.65
N LYS A 286 -10.91 34.77 -9.93
CA LYS A 286 -9.61 34.21 -9.48
C LYS A 286 -9.38 34.36 -7.98
N ALA A 287 -10.18 35.19 -7.30
CA ALA A 287 -10.10 35.45 -5.87
C ALA A 287 -11.45 35.18 -5.21
N ARG A 288 -11.42 34.49 -4.07
CA ARG A 288 -12.57 34.12 -3.25
C ARG A 288 -12.79 35.17 -2.15
N THR A 289 -14.04 35.37 -1.77
CA THR A 289 -14.44 36.30 -0.71
C THR A 289 -14.18 35.66 0.65
N VAL A 290 -13.63 36.43 1.58
CA VAL A 290 -13.40 35.96 2.95
C VAL A 290 -14.68 36.11 3.76
N LEU A 291 -15.10 35.02 4.39
CA LEU A 291 -16.33 34.93 5.18
C LEU A 291 -16.07 35.05 6.69
N LEU A 292 -14.85 34.71 7.13
CA LEU A 292 -14.43 34.80 8.53
C LEU A 292 -14.12 36.25 8.91
N THR A 293 -14.74 36.78 9.97
CA THR A 293 -14.43 38.14 10.45
C THR A 293 -13.15 38.17 11.28
N LYS A 294 -12.61 39.38 11.48
CA LYS A 294 -11.44 39.61 12.32
C LYS A 294 -11.70 39.16 13.77
N GLU A 295 -12.86 39.50 14.34
CA GLU A 295 -13.20 39.10 15.71
C GLU A 295 -13.36 37.58 15.86
N GLU A 296 -13.92 36.91 14.84
CA GLU A 296 -14.10 35.45 14.85
C GLU A 296 -12.77 34.70 14.74
N PHE A 297 -11.82 35.23 13.96
CA PHE A 297 -10.47 34.68 13.91
C PHE A 297 -9.79 34.83 15.27
N GLU A 298 -9.80 36.05 15.86
CA GLU A 298 -9.14 36.33 17.13
C GLU A 298 -9.67 35.46 18.27
N SER A 299 -10.98 35.19 18.27
CA SER A 299 -11.61 34.29 19.25
C SER A 299 -11.20 32.82 19.09
N LYS A 300 -10.86 32.36 17.88
CA LYS A 300 -10.56 30.94 17.61
C LYS A 300 -9.07 30.62 17.60
N TYR A 301 -8.25 31.55 17.13
CA TYR A 301 -6.83 31.33 16.83
C TYR A 301 -5.88 32.29 17.55
N GLY A 302 -6.41 33.25 18.32
CA GLY A 302 -5.63 34.26 19.01
C GLY A 302 -5.36 35.49 18.15
N ASP A 303 -4.56 36.42 18.69
CA ASP A 303 -4.36 37.75 18.13
C ASP A 303 -3.94 37.73 16.65
N LEU A 304 -4.59 38.58 15.85
CA LEU A 304 -4.35 38.76 14.43
C LEU A 304 -3.11 39.66 14.23
N GLY A 305 -2.00 39.31 14.88
CA GLY A 305 -0.77 40.12 15.02
C GLY A 305 -0.33 40.77 13.72
#